data_AF-A0A964A7X8-F1
#
_entry.id   AF-A0A964A7X8-F1
#
_cell.length_a   1.000
_cell.length_b   1.000
_cell.length_c   1.000
_cell.angle_alpha   90.00
_cell.angle_beta   90.00
_cell.angle_gamma   90.00
#
_symmetry.space_group_name_H-M   'P 1'
#
loop_
_entity.id
_entity.type
_entity.pdbx_description
1 polymer ?
#
loop_
_entity_poly.entity_id
_entity_poly.type
_entity_poly.pdbx_seq_one_letter_code
_entity_poly.pdbx_strand_id
1 'polypeptide(L)'
;MSARALPPPTAPLRLAALAAAGPALAGATVAMHDGLAVAAWIGLGLPLLIAAVACLMLPALYIGSAFIGVAPPLREVARAAGLALADLGRLMLAFTPALAFLVATSTHRFETGLHAHLALLGAAFFALRAMYGRLAPRDAGPFGPRQLAGFLLFATWSCITLAIGWRFFIPLLFG
;
A
#
# COMPACT_ATOMS: atom_id res chain seq x y z
N MET A 1 -20.16 1.38 -17.94
CA MET A 1 -19.14 0.65 -17.15
C MET A 1 -19.88 -0.19 -16.11
N SER A 2 -19.82 -1.52 -16.21
CA SER A 2 -20.55 -2.45 -15.36
C SER A 2 -20.12 -2.33 -13.89
N ALA A 3 -21.09 -2.39 -12.98
CA ALA A 3 -20.88 -2.25 -11.53
C ALA A 3 -19.90 -3.32 -11.02
N ARG A 4 -18.70 -2.92 -10.61
CA ARG A 4 -17.82 -3.84 -9.86
C ARG A 4 -18.28 -3.87 -8.41
N ALA A 5 -19.22 -4.77 -8.11
CA ALA A 5 -19.55 -5.12 -6.74
C ALA A 5 -18.26 -5.44 -5.97
N LEU A 6 -18.18 -5.03 -4.70
CA LEU A 6 -17.07 -5.43 -3.84
C LEU A 6 -16.98 -6.97 -3.85
N PRO A 7 -15.81 -7.56 -4.14
CA PRO A 7 -15.66 -9.01 -4.21
C PRO A 7 -16.12 -9.63 -2.89
N PRO A 8 -16.78 -10.81 -2.88
CA PRO A 8 -17.38 -11.40 -1.69
C PRO A 8 -16.42 -11.43 -0.49
N PRO A 9 -16.93 -11.39 0.75
CA PRO A 9 -16.09 -11.37 1.95
C PRO A 9 -15.11 -12.55 1.90
N THR A 10 -13.84 -12.24 1.71
CA THR A 10 -12.77 -13.23 1.79
C THR A 10 -12.40 -13.39 3.26
N ALA A 11 -11.95 -14.59 3.65
CA ALA A 11 -11.54 -14.84 5.03
C ALA A 11 -10.51 -13.78 5.47
N PRO A 12 -10.73 -13.07 6.59
CA PRO A 12 -9.88 -11.95 7.02
C PRO A 12 -8.42 -12.39 7.21
N LEU A 13 -8.22 -13.63 7.66
CA LEU A 13 -6.92 -14.26 7.80
C LEU A 13 -6.16 -14.31 6.47
N ARG A 14 -6.83 -14.62 5.36
CA ARG A 14 -6.21 -14.69 4.02
C ARG A 14 -5.78 -13.32 3.54
N LEU A 15 -6.57 -12.28 3.80
CA LEU A 15 -6.21 -10.90 3.46
C LEU A 15 -5.02 -10.42 4.29
N ALA A 16 -5.02 -10.69 5.60
CA ALA A 16 -3.91 -10.38 6.48
C ALA A 16 -2.62 -11.09 6.05
N ALA A 17 -2.70 -12.39 5.75
CA ALA A 17 -1.56 -13.16 5.28
C ALA A 17 -0.99 -12.60 3.97
N LEU A 18 -1.85 -12.27 3.00
CA LEU A 18 -1.40 -11.66 1.74
C LEU A 18 -0.80 -10.27 1.94
N ALA A 19 -1.43 -9.44 2.77
CA ALA A 19 -0.96 -8.09 3.08
C ALA A 19 0.41 -8.11 3.78
N ALA A 20 0.71 -9.14 4.57
CA ALA A 20 1.98 -9.27 5.28
C ALA A 20 3.06 -9.99 4.48
N ALA A 21 2.72 -11.07 3.77
CA ALA A 21 3.70 -11.94 3.11
C ALA A 21 4.49 -11.22 2.01
N GLY A 22 3.82 -10.41 1.19
CA GLY A 22 4.46 -9.66 0.12
C GLY A 22 5.53 -8.68 0.61
N PRO A 23 5.17 -7.72 1.48
CA PRO A 23 6.14 -6.78 2.04
C PRO A 23 7.22 -7.49 2.85
N ALA A 24 6.88 -8.57 3.57
CA ALA A 24 7.87 -9.30 4.35
C ALA A 24 8.94 -9.96 3.48
N LEU A 25 8.52 -10.67 2.44
CA LEU A 25 9.45 -11.34 1.53
C LEU A 25 10.25 -10.35 0.70
N ALA A 26 9.62 -9.29 0.19
CA ALA A 26 10.33 -8.24 -0.53
C ALA A 26 11.35 -7.52 0.35
N GLY A 27 10.98 -7.14 1.58
CA GLY A 27 11.87 -6.51 2.54
C GLY A 27 13.05 -7.41 2.93
N ALA A 28 12.76 -8.68 3.25
CA ALA A 28 13.80 -9.66 3.57
C ALA A 28 14.77 -9.87 2.39
N THR A 29 14.24 -10.01 1.17
CA THR A 29 15.03 -10.21 -0.05
C THR A 29 16.02 -9.07 -0.27
N VAL A 30 15.56 -7.83 -0.12
CA VAL A 30 16.39 -6.63 -0.32
C VAL A 30 17.52 -6.54 0.72
N ALA A 31 17.25 -6.95 1.96
CA ALA A 31 18.25 -6.93 3.04
C ALA A 31 19.10 -8.21 3.16
N MET A 32 18.96 -9.19 2.26
CA MET A 32 19.76 -10.42 2.34
C MET A 32 21.28 -10.15 2.28
N HIS A 33 21.70 -9.10 1.58
CA HIS A 33 23.11 -8.71 1.48
C HIS A 33 23.68 -8.21 2.83
N ASP A 34 22.83 -7.80 3.77
CA ASP A 34 23.22 -7.29 5.10
C ASP A 34 23.21 -8.37 6.19
N GLY A 35 22.91 -9.60 5.81
CA GLY A 35 22.88 -10.77 6.68
C GLY A 35 21.46 -11.14 7.13
N LEU A 36 21.34 -12.38 7.62
CA LEU A 36 20.05 -12.99 7.94
C LEU A 36 19.27 -12.23 9.03
N ALA A 37 19.96 -11.69 10.03
CA ALA A 37 19.34 -10.93 11.11
C ALA A 37 18.70 -9.63 10.59
N VAL A 38 19.40 -8.90 9.71
CA VAL A 38 18.89 -7.67 9.08
C VAL A 38 17.73 -7.99 8.14
N ALA A 39 17.85 -9.05 7.33
CA ALA A 39 16.77 -9.53 6.47
C ALA A 39 15.50 -9.87 7.26
N ALA A 40 15.64 -10.55 8.41
CA ALA A 40 14.51 -10.86 9.28
C ALA A 40 13.90 -9.58 9.90
N TRP A 41 14.73 -8.64 10.35
CA TRP A 41 14.26 -7.38 10.93
C TRP A 41 13.49 -6.54 9.91
N ILE A 42 14.03 -6.34 8.71
CA ILE A 42 13.36 -5.58 7.65
C ILE A 42 12.13 -6.33 7.13
N GLY A 43 12.20 -7.65 7.01
CA GLY A 43 11.08 -8.50 6.62
C GLY A 43 9.90 -8.40 7.59
N LEU A 44 10.13 -8.24 8.89
CA LEU A 44 9.05 -7.99 9.85
C LEU A 44 8.67 -6.51 9.94
N GLY A 45 9.65 -5.62 9.84
CA GLY A 45 9.47 -4.17 9.96
C GLY A 45 8.60 -3.59 8.86
N LEU A 46 8.77 -4.04 7.61
CA LEU A 46 8.06 -3.48 6.47
C LEU A 46 6.52 -3.69 6.51
N PRO A 47 5.99 -4.91 6.73
CA PRO A 47 4.54 -5.10 6.85
C PRO A 47 3.97 -4.37 8.07
N LEU A 48 4.71 -4.30 9.19
CA LEU A 48 4.29 -3.56 10.38
C LEU A 48 4.22 -2.05 10.11
N LEU A 49 5.21 -1.49 9.41
CA LEU A 49 5.23 -0.09 9.02
C LEU A 49 4.03 0.26 8.13
N ILE A 50 3.78 -0.56 7.11
CA ILE A 50 2.63 -0.38 6.21
C ILE A 50 1.32 -0.41 6.99
N ALA A 51 1.16 -1.38 7.90
CA ALA A 51 -0.03 -1.49 8.74
C ALA A 51 -0.19 -0.28 9.67
N ALA A 52 0.89 0.17 10.31
CA ALA A 52 0.88 1.34 11.20
C ALA A 52 0.48 2.62 10.45
N VAL A 53 1.09 2.87 9.28
CA VAL A 53 0.75 4.02 8.43
C VAL A 53 -0.71 3.94 7.97
N ALA A 54 -1.19 2.77 7.55
CA ALA A 54 -2.59 2.59 7.17
C ALA A 54 -3.54 2.86 8.35
N CYS A 55 -3.28 2.29 9.53
CA CYS A 55 -4.08 2.52 10.73
C CYS A 55 -4.12 4.00 11.15
N LEU A 56 -3.01 4.71 10.98
CA LEU A 56 -2.92 6.14 11.29
C LEU A 56 -3.68 7.00 10.27
N MET A 57 -3.57 6.67 8.98
CA MET A 57 -4.08 7.53 7.91
C MET A 57 -5.54 7.27 7.53
N LEU A 58 -6.05 6.05 7.74
CA LEU A 58 -7.43 5.70 7.40
C LEU A 58 -8.49 6.56 8.13
N PRO A 59 -8.38 6.84 9.45
CA PRO A 59 -9.30 7.74 10.13
C PRO A 59 -9.32 9.15 9.52
N ALA A 60 -8.15 9.68 9.12
CA ALA A 60 -8.04 10.99 8.50
C ALA A 60 -8.78 11.06 7.15
N LEU A 61 -8.67 10.00 6.33
CA LEU A 61 -9.43 9.90 5.08
C LEU A 61 -10.94 9.86 5.34
N TYR A 62 -11.36 9.07 6.33
CA TYR A 62 -12.78 8.95 6.69
C TYR A 62 -13.36 10.30 7.14
N ILE A 63 -12.68 10.98 8.05
CA ILE A 63 -13.08 12.31 8.54
C ILE A 63 -13.14 13.32 7.38
N GLY A 64 -12.10 13.37 6.54
CA GLY A 64 -12.09 14.24 5.36
C GLY A 64 -13.26 13.94 4.42
N SER A 65 -13.57 12.66 4.19
CA SER A 65 -14.68 12.25 3.33
C SER A 65 -16.05 12.62 3.91
N ALA A 66 -16.19 12.62 5.23
CA ALA A 66 -17.40 13.04 5.93
C ALA A 66 -17.62 14.55 5.79
N PHE A 67 -16.56 15.36 5.91
CA PHE A 67 -16.65 16.82 5.75
C PHE A 67 -17.09 17.25 4.35
N ILE A 68 -16.69 16.53 3.31
CA ILE A 68 -17.12 16.82 1.93
C ILE A 68 -18.49 16.21 1.58
N GLY A 69 -19.14 15.49 2.50
CA GLY A 69 -20.44 14.86 2.30
C GLY A 69 -20.40 13.64 1.37
N VAL A 70 -19.26 12.96 1.30
CA VAL A 70 -19.01 11.81 0.40
C VAL A 70 -18.58 10.57 1.20
N ALA A 71 -18.76 10.57 2.53
CA ALA A 71 -18.32 9.46 3.38
C ALA A 71 -19.04 8.15 3.03
N PRO A 72 -18.30 7.12 2.58
CA PRO A 72 -18.84 5.77 2.46
C PRO A 72 -19.07 5.19 3.86
N PRO A 73 -19.92 4.15 4.01
CA PRO A 73 -20.05 3.44 5.27
C PRO A 73 -18.68 2.93 5.77
N LEU A 74 -18.41 3.08 7.07
CA LEU A 74 -17.12 2.71 7.67
C LEU A 74 -16.70 1.26 7.36
N ARG A 75 -17.67 0.34 7.29
CA ARG A 75 -17.43 -1.07 6.91
C ARG A 75 -16.87 -1.22 5.49
N GLU A 76 -17.30 -0.38 4.56
CA GLU A 76 -16.79 -0.37 3.19
C GLU A 76 -15.38 0.20 3.12
N VAL A 77 -15.09 1.25 3.89
CA VAL A 77 -13.74 1.83 4.01
C VAL A 77 -12.76 0.81 4.55
N ALA A 78 -13.08 0.14 5.66
CA ALA A 78 -12.24 -0.89 6.24
C ALA A 78 -12.01 -2.07 5.27
N ARG A 79 -13.06 -2.50 4.56
CA ARG A 79 -12.96 -3.58 3.56
C ARG A 79 -12.12 -3.17 2.36
N ALA A 80 -12.30 -1.95 1.84
CA ALA A 80 -11.52 -1.44 0.73
C ALA A 80 -10.04 -1.33 1.09
N ALA A 81 -9.73 -0.87 2.32
CA ALA A 81 -8.38 -0.81 2.84
C ALA A 81 -7.75 -2.21 2.96
N GLY A 82 -8.46 -3.18 3.55
CA GLY A 82 -7.97 -4.56 3.65
C GLY A 82 -7.71 -5.21 2.29
N LEU A 83 -8.59 -4.97 1.31
CA LEU A 83 -8.37 -5.43 -0.07
C LEU A 83 -7.18 -4.73 -0.74
N ALA A 84 -7.02 -3.42 -0.53
CA ALA A 84 -5.89 -2.67 -1.07
C ALA A 84 -4.56 -3.11 -0.47
N LEU A 85 -4.51 -3.40 0.83
CA LEU A 85 -3.33 -3.97 1.50
C LEU A 85 -3.02 -5.38 0.97
N ALA A 86 -4.02 -6.21 0.72
CA ALA A 86 -3.81 -7.51 0.11
C ALA A 86 -3.31 -7.40 -1.35
N ASP A 87 -3.81 -6.44 -2.12
CA ASP A 87 -3.33 -6.16 -3.48
C ASP A 87 -1.88 -5.65 -3.49
N LEU A 88 -1.54 -4.75 -2.56
CA LEU A 88 -0.16 -4.31 -2.32
C LEU A 88 0.74 -5.52 -2.08
N GLY A 89 0.35 -6.39 -1.14
CA GLY A 89 1.14 -7.57 -0.83
C GLY A 89 1.28 -8.54 -2.00
N ARG A 90 0.23 -8.75 -2.80
CA ARG A 90 0.35 -9.54 -4.04
C ARG A 90 1.34 -8.95 -5.03
N LEU A 91 1.31 -7.63 -5.23
CA LEU A 91 2.23 -6.95 -6.13
C LEU A 91 3.68 -7.05 -5.64
N MET A 92 3.90 -6.84 -4.34
CA MET A 92 5.24 -6.99 -3.75
C MET A 92 5.75 -8.44 -3.82
N LEU A 93 4.87 -9.42 -3.62
CA LEU A 93 5.20 -10.83 -3.83
C LEU A 93 5.61 -11.10 -5.28
N ALA A 94 4.88 -10.53 -6.25
CA ALA A 94 5.19 -10.66 -7.67
C ALA A 94 6.53 -10.00 -8.05
N PHE A 95 6.93 -8.93 -7.35
CA PHE A 95 8.25 -8.30 -7.53
C PHE A 95 9.39 -9.06 -6.83
N THR A 96 9.10 -9.93 -5.87
CA THR A 96 10.13 -10.61 -5.06
C THR A 96 11.16 -11.39 -5.90
N PRO A 97 10.79 -12.19 -6.93
CA PRO A 97 11.79 -12.89 -7.75
C PRO A 97 12.71 -11.93 -8.52
N ALA A 98 12.17 -10.83 -9.03
CA ALA A 98 12.96 -9.82 -9.74
C ALA A 98 13.92 -9.09 -8.79
N LEU A 99 13.47 -8.80 -7.56
CA LEU A 99 14.33 -8.25 -6.51
C LEU A 99 15.41 -9.25 -6.09
N ALA A 100 15.08 -10.54 -5.96
CA ALA A 100 16.05 -11.58 -5.60
C ALA A 100 17.13 -11.73 -6.68
N PHE A 101 16.74 -11.72 -7.95
CA PHE A 101 17.69 -11.71 -9.06
C PHE A 101 18.60 -10.48 -9.01
N LEU A 102 18.02 -9.29 -8.83
CA LEU A 102 18.78 -8.04 -8.74
C LEU A 102 19.76 -8.04 -7.56
N VAL A 103 19.34 -8.52 -6.39
CA VAL A 103 20.20 -8.67 -5.20
C VAL A 103 21.35 -9.64 -5.49
N ALA A 104 21.09 -10.73 -6.21
CA ALA A 104 22.10 -11.73 -6.54
C ALA A 104 23.12 -11.24 -7.59
N THR A 105 22.70 -10.37 -8.51
CA THR A 105 23.55 -9.90 -9.62
C THR A 105 24.18 -8.53 -9.39
N SER A 106 23.65 -7.72 -8.48
CA SER A 106 24.13 -6.37 -8.22
C SER A 106 25.36 -6.37 -7.32
N THR A 107 26.39 -5.64 -7.74
CA THR A 107 27.57 -5.33 -6.92
C THR A 107 27.39 -4.07 -6.07
N HIS A 108 26.36 -3.26 -6.36
CA HIS A 108 26.16 -1.95 -5.74
C HIS A 108 24.86 -1.91 -4.92
N ARG A 109 25.01 -1.82 -3.59
CA ARG A 109 23.89 -1.73 -2.64
C ARG A 109 22.91 -0.60 -2.94
N PHE A 110 23.43 0.53 -3.39
CA PHE A 110 22.61 1.70 -3.72
C PHE A 110 21.61 1.42 -4.86
N GLU A 111 22.03 0.69 -5.89
CA GLU A 111 21.18 0.35 -7.03
C GLU A 111 20.06 -0.60 -6.60
N THR A 112 20.38 -1.64 -5.83
CA THR A 112 19.39 -2.59 -5.30
C THR A 112 18.37 -1.89 -4.42
N GLY A 113 18.83 -0.98 -3.55
CA GLY A 113 17.97 -0.14 -2.74
C GLY A 113 17.03 0.72 -3.58
N LEU A 114 17.54 1.40 -4.61
CA LEU A 114 16.73 2.25 -5.49
C LEU A 114 15.61 1.46 -6.19
N HIS A 115 15.93 0.29 -6.74
CA HIS A 115 14.93 -0.55 -7.42
C HIS A 115 13.87 -1.09 -6.44
N ALA A 116 14.27 -1.44 -5.22
CA ALA A 116 13.32 -1.81 -4.17
C ALA A 116 12.35 -0.67 -3.82
N HIS A 117 12.86 0.57 -3.73
CA HIS A 117 12.01 1.75 -3.51
C HIS A 117 11.02 1.96 -4.67
N LEU A 118 11.47 1.83 -5.91
CA LEU A 118 10.61 1.98 -7.08
C LEU A 118 9.52 0.89 -7.13
N ALA A 119 9.88 -0.36 -6.79
CA ALA A 119 8.93 -1.46 -6.71
C ALA A 119 7.87 -1.21 -5.61
N LEU A 120 8.29 -0.73 -4.43
CA LEU A 120 7.38 -0.37 -3.33
C LEU A 120 6.45 0.78 -3.72
N LEU A 121 6.98 1.86 -4.30
CA LEU A 121 6.19 3.00 -4.75
C LEU A 121 5.18 2.60 -5.83
N GLY A 122 5.60 1.78 -6.80
CA GLY A 122 4.73 1.23 -7.83
C GLY A 122 3.60 0.40 -7.22
N ALA A 123 3.93 -0.54 -6.33
CA ALA A 123 2.94 -1.38 -5.66
C ALA A 123 1.95 -0.52 -4.82
N ALA A 124 2.45 0.48 -4.09
CA ALA A 124 1.64 1.41 -3.31
C ALA A 124 0.70 2.23 -4.19
N PHE A 125 1.19 2.77 -5.31
CA PHE A 125 0.37 3.51 -6.26
C PHE A 125 -0.78 2.66 -6.83
N PHE A 126 -0.49 1.42 -7.24
CA PHE A 126 -1.52 0.49 -7.73
C PHE A 126 -2.55 0.14 -6.64
N ALA A 127 -2.11 -0.11 -5.41
CA ALA A 127 -2.99 -0.39 -4.28
C ALA A 127 -3.90 0.81 -3.95
N LEU A 128 -3.34 2.03 -3.92
CA LEU A 128 -4.09 3.26 -3.71
C LEU A 128 -5.11 3.53 -4.83
N ARG A 129 -4.70 3.33 -6.10
CA ARG A 129 -5.62 3.41 -7.23
C ARG A 129 -6.77 2.42 -7.10
N ALA A 130 -6.48 1.18 -6.70
CA ALA A 130 -7.49 0.15 -6.49
C ALA A 130 -8.42 0.49 -5.31
N MET A 131 -7.89 1.09 -4.24
CA MET A 131 -8.66 1.60 -3.11
C MET A 131 -9.61 2.73 -3.54
N TYR A 132 -9.11 3.72 -4.28
CA TYR A 132 -9.92 4.80 -4.82
C TYR A 132 -11.06 4.26 -5.70
N GLY A 133 -10.76 3.34 -6.61
CA GLY A 133 -11.78 2.72 -7.47
C GLY A 133 -12.88 1.96 -6.70
N ARG A 134 -12.61 1.54 -5.46
CA ARG A 134 -13.59 0.89 -4.57
C ARG A 134 -14.43 1.89 -3.78
N LEU A 135 -13.86 3.05 -3.44
CA LEU A 135 -14.47 4.08 -2.60
C LEU A 135 -15.10 5.24 -3.38
N ALA A 136 -14.78 5.38 -4.68
CA ALA A 136 -15.26 6.48 -5.49
C ALA A 136 -16.80 6.56 -5.46
N PRO A 137 -17.37 7.77 -5.22
CA PRO A 137 -18.82 7.95 -5.18
C PRO A 137 -19.43 7.56 -6.53
N ARG A 138 -20.37 6.63 -6.48
CA ARG A 138 -21.00 6.03 -7.67
C ARG A 138 -22.12 6.88 -8.26
N ASP A 139 -22.74 7.70 -7.40
CA ASP A 139 -23.93 8.47 -7.75
C ASP A 139 -23.59 9.86 -8.31
N ALA A 140 -22.31 10.23 -8.30
CA ALA A 140 -21.83 11.45 -8.93
C ALA A 140 -21.41 11.15 -10.37
N GLY A 141 -22.04 11.81 -11.36
CA GLY A 141 -21.62 11.71 -12.76
C GLY A 141 -20.13 12.05 -12.94
N PRO A 142 -19.48 11.57 -14.01
CA PRO A 142 -18.01 11.50 -14.19
C PRO A 142 -17.22 12.82 -14.06
N PHE A 143 -17.92 13.95 -13.91
CA PHE A 143 -17.34 15.30 -13.75
C PHE A 143 -18.12 16.15 -12.73
N GLY A 144 -18.83 15.53 -11.78
CA GLY A 144 -19.54 16.27 -10.74
C GLY A 144 -18.56 16.96 -9.77
N PRO A 145 -18.89 18.15 -9.24
CA PRO A 145 -18.01 18.87 -8.30
C PRO A 145 -17.68 18.03 -7.05
N ARG A 146 -18.62 17.18 -6.61
CA ARG A 146 -18.42 16.23 -5.50
C ARG A 146 -17.40 15.13 -5.83
N GLN A 147 -17.38 14.65 -7.08
CA GLN A 147 -16.41 13.64 -7.51
C GLN A 147 -15.01 14.23 -7.60
N LEU A 148 -14.88 15.46 -8.13
CA LEU A 148 -13.61 16.17 -8.16
C LEU A 148 -13.10 16.44 -6.74
N ALA A 149 -13.95 16.90 -5.82
CA ALA A 149 -13.58 17.10 -4.43
C ALA A 149 -13.10 15.79 -3.76
N GLY A 150 -13.82 14.69 -3.97
CA GLY A 150 -13.42 13.36 -3.47
C GLY A 150 -12.11 12.87 -4.08
N PHE A 151 -11.88 13.11 -5.37
CA PHE A 151 -10.61 12.79 -6.04
C PHE A 151 -9.45 13.61 -5.45
N LEU A 152 -9.61 14.93 -5.34
CA LEU A 152 -8.57 15.82 -4.81
C LEU A 152 -8.25 15.50 -3.35
N LEU A 153 -9.27 15.23 -2.52
CA LEU A 153 -9.09 14.78 -1.16
C LEU A 153 -8.28 13.48 -1.11
N PHE A 154 -8.69 12.46 -1.88
CA PHE A 154 -8.01 11.17 -1.90
C PHE A 154 -6.57 11.28 -2.43
N ALA A 155 -6.35 12.08 -3.48
CA ALA A 155 -5.03 12.32 -4.05
C ALA A 155 -4.11 13.02 -3.04
N THR A 156 -4.61 14.07 -2.38
CA THR A 156 -3.85 14.79 -1.34
C THR A 156 -3.52 13.86 -0.17
N TRP A 157 -4.51 13.12 0.32
CA TRP A 157 -4.34 12.12 1.38
C TRP A 157 -3.33 11.03 0.99
N SER A 158 -3.36 10.57 -0.26
CA SER A 158 -2.42 9.58 -0.80
C SER A 158 -1.00 10.12 -0.81
N CYS A 159 -0.80 11.36 -1.28
CA CYS A 159 0.51 12.02 -1.27
C CYS A 159 1.06 12.15 0.15
N ILE A 160 0.24 12.57 1.11
CA ILE A 160 0.65 12.68 2.52
C ILE A 160 0.99 11.30 3.10
N THR A 161 0.16 10.29 2.84
CA THR A 161 0.37 8.92 3.31
C THR A 161 1.69 8.35 2.78
N LEU A 162 1.96 8.55 1.49
CA LEU A 162 3.21 8.13 0.86
C LEU A 162 4.41 8.90 1.42
N ALA A 163 4.30 10.21 1.64
CA ALA A 163 5.38 11.01 2.23
C ALA A 163 5.71 10.59 3.66
N ILE A 164 4.69 10.30 4.49
CA ILE A 164 4.86 9.79 5.85
C ILE A 164 5.51 8.39 5.80
N GLY A 165 4.97 7.48 4.98
CA GLY A 165 5.52 6.14 4.81
C GLY A 165 6.98 6.18 4.36
N TRP A 166 7.30 7.04 3.40
CA TRP A 166 8.66 7.26 2.90
C TRP A 166 9.60 7.74 4.00
N ARG A 167 9.18 8.70 4.82
CA ARG A 167 9.98 9.25 5.92
C ARG A 167 10.37 8.20 6.96
N PHE A 168 9.49 7.25 7.23
CA PHE A 168 9.74 6.13 8.15
C PHE A 168 10.47 4.96 7.49
N PHE A 169 10.35 4.80 6.18
CA PHE A 169 11.01 3.72 5.44
C PHE A 169 12.51 3.94 5.25
N ILE A 170 12.95 5.18 4.99
CA ILE A 170 14.38 5.52 4.87
C ILE A 170 15.21 4.99 6.06
N PRO A 171 14.91 5.34 7.32
CA PRO A 171 15.71 4.86 8.45
C PRO A 171 15.60 3.35 8.66
N LEU A 172 14.55 2.68 8.16
CA LEU A 172 14.41 1.22 8.25
C LEU A 172 15.37 0.49 7.30
N LEU A 173 15.70 1.09 6.14
CA LEU A 173 16.61 0.50 5.15
C LEU A 173 18.08 0.90 5.33
N PHE A 174 18.35 2.09 5.88
CA PHE A 174 19.69 2.66 5.95
C PHE A 174 20.24 2.84 7.38
N GLY A 175 19.44 2.53 8.41
CA GLY A 175 19.84 2.57 9.81
C GLY A 175 20.28 1.21 10.31
#